data_AF-A0A536K7R1-F1
#
_entry.id   AF-A0A536K7R1-F1
#
_cell.length_a   1.000
_cell.length_b   1.000
_cell.length_c   1.000
_cell.angle_alpha   90.00
_cell.angle_beta   90.00
_cell.angle_gamma   90.00
#
_symmetry.space_group_name_H-M   'P 1'
#
loop_
_entity.id
_entity.type
_entity.pdbx_description
1 polymer ?
#
loop_
_entity_poly.entity_id
_entity_poly.type
_entity_poly.pdbx_seq_one_letter_code
_entity_poly.pdbx_strand_id
1 'polypeptide(L)'
;MTGTDGRVYTAAWEASFTDGWHGWWPIGSIQVPQRSPVNAASRSTDKLDVFVTDTNGVVQTAAWEPGFTSGHGWWELRSGRAVPGAPVTAVSRSRDKLDVFVVGTDGRVYTAAWEPTFADGWHGWWAMGR
;
A
#
# COMPACT_ATOMS: atom_id res chain seq x y z
N MET A 1 -6.58 8.17 -2.41
CA MET A 1 -6.17 9.43 -1.75
C MET A 1 -6.37 9.31 -0.24
N THR A 2 -5.85 10.25 0.56
CA THR A 2 -6.26 10.41 1.97
C THR A 2 -7.34 11.46 2.11
N GLY A 3 -8.42 11.16 2.83
CA GLY A 3 -9.46 12.11 3.19
C GLY A 3 -9.05 13.04 4.32
N THR A 4 -9.83 14.11 4.52
CA THR A 4 -9.70 15.01 5.68
C THR A 4 -10.10 14.33 6.99
N ASP A 5 -10.76 13.18 6.93
CA ASP A 5 -11.11 12.33 8.07
C ASP A 5 -10.00 11.32 8.43
N GLY A 6 -8.83 11.42 7.79
CA GLY A 6 -7.70 10.52 8.06
C GLY A 6 -7.84 9.11 7.46
N ARG A 7 -8.85 8.87 6.62
CA ARG A 7 -9.03 7.56 5.95
C ARG A 7 -8.39 7.53 4.57
N VAL A 8 -8.12 6.33 4.08
CA VAL A 8 -7.67 6.10 2.70
C VAL A 8 -8.88 5.76 1.84
N TYR A 9 -9.00 6.43 0.69
CA TYR A 9 -10.08 6.28 -0.27
C TYR A 9 -9.57 5.80 -1.62
N THR A 10 -10.41 5.05 -2.32
CA THR A 10 -10.25 4.70 -3.72
C THR A 10 -11.47 5.15 -4.53
N ALA A 11 -11.26 5.28 -5.83
CA ALA A 11 -12.29 5.46 -6.85
C ALA A 11 -11.89 4.58 -8.03
N ALA A 12 -12.86 4.08 -8.77
CA ALA A 12 -12.61 3.22 -9.92
C ALA A 12 -13.42 3.69 -11.13
N TRP A 13 -12.87 3.42 -12.31
CA TRP A 13 -13.55 3.65 -13.57
C TRP A 13 -13.84 2.32 -14.24
N GLU A 14 -15.05 2.17 -14.78
CA GLU A 14 -15.40 1.13 -15.73
C GLU A 14 -16.34 1.69 -16.78
N ALA A 15 -16.21 1.21 -18.02
CA ALA A 15 -17.07 1.61 -19.13
C ALA A 15 -18.55 1.27 -18.90
N SER A 16 -18.83 0.32 -18.01
CA SER A 16 -20.17 -0.14 -17.62
C SER A 16 -20.85 0.79 -16.61
N PHE A 17 -20.12 1.70 -15.96
CA PHE A 17 -20.68 2.60 -14.95
C PHE A 17 -21.45 3.75 -15.61
N THR A 18 -22.59 4.11 -15.03
CA THR A 18 -23.52 5.11 -15.60
C THR A 18 -22.90 6.50 -15.80
N ASP A 19 -21.92 6.85 -14.97
CA ASP A 19 -21.12 8.08 -14.99
C ASP A 19 -19.63 7.84 -15.29
N GLY A 20 -19.28 6.62 -15.72
CA GLY A 20 -17.92 6.15 -16.01
C GLY A 20 -17.05 5.93 -14.76
N TRP A 21 -17.09 6.85 -13.79
CA TRP A 21 -16.38 6.73 -12.52
C TRP A 21 -17.34 6.39 -11.38
N HIS A 22 -17.08 5.33 -10.64
CA HIS A 22 -17.64 5.24 -9.30
C HIS A 22 -16.94 6.25 -8.38
N GLY A 23 -17.74 7.01 -7.63
CA GLY A 23 -17.27 8.04 -6.68
C GLY A 23 -16.32 7.51 -5.61
N TRP A 24 -15.85 8.34 -4.69
CA TRP A 24 -14.87 7.89 -3.69
C TRP A 24 -15.50 7.05 -2.57
N TRP A 25 -14.89 5.89 -2.25
CA TRP A 25 -15.23 5.10 -1.05
C TRP A 25 -13.99 4.72 -0.24
N PRO A 26 -14.12 4.54 1.09
CA PRO A 26 -12.99 4.22 1.95
C PRO A 26 -12.51 2.78 1.72
N ILE A 27 -11.19 2.58 1.74
CA ILE A 27 -10.57 1.26 1.84
C ILE A 27 -10.48 0.92 3.33
N GLY A 28 -11.37 0.05 3.81
CA GLY A 28 -11.38 -0.38 5.21
C GLY A 28 -11.45 0.78 6.22
N SER A 29 -10.83 0.60 7.39
CA SER A 29 -10.90 1.53 8.53
C SER A 29 -9.55 2.09 9.00
N ILE A 30 -8.49 1.99 8.20
CA ILE A 30 -7.17 2.52 8.56
C ILE A 30 -7.24 4.03 8.86
N GLN A 31 -6.36 4.46 9.78
CA GLN A 31 -6.12 5.87 10.07
C GLN A 31 -4.70 6.25 9.67
N VAL A 32 -4.58 7.28 8.87
CA VAL A 32 -3.30 7.87 8.45
C VAL A 32 -3.31 9.36 8.77
N PRO A 33 -2.15 9.99 9.02
CA PRO A 33 -2.10 11.44 9.12
C PRO A 33 -2.71 12.09 7.88
N GLN A 34 -3.40 13.23 8.06
CA GLN A 34 -4.00 13.94 6.93
C GLN A 34 -2.93 14.28 5.88
N ARG A 35 -3.32 14.18 4.61
CA ARG A 35 -2.44 14.45 3.46
C ARG A 35 -1.26 13.48 3.34
N SER A 36 -1.30 12.32 4.01
CA SER A 36 -0.29 11.29 3.78
C SER A 36 -0.31 10.84 2.31
N PRO A 37 0.84 10.59 1.70
CA PRO A 37 0.90 10.00 0.37
C PRO A 37 0.30 8.59 0.39
N VAL A 38 -0.49 8.28 -0.63
CA VAL A 38 -0.94 6.91 -0.93
C VAL A 38 -0.21 6.49 -2.19
N ASN A 39 0.53 5.39 -2.11
CA ASN A 39 1.17 4.80 -3.28
C ASN A 39 0.44 3.51 -3.65
N ALA A 40 0.36 3.21 -4.93
CA ALA A 40 -0.20 1.97 -5.42
C ALA A 40 0.68 1.40 -6.53
N ALA A 41 0.75 0.07 -6.61
CA ALA A 41 1.44 -0.63 -7.67
C ALA A 41 0.54 -1.76 -8.20
N SER A 42 0.55 -1.95 -9.52
CA SER A 42 0.03 -3.19 -10.11
C SER A 42 1.15 -4.20 -10.19
N ARG A 43 0.97 -5.38 -9.57
CA ARG A 43 1.96 -6.46 -9.60
C ARG A 43 1.73 -7.45 -10.75
N SER A 44 0.51 -7.53 -11.24
CA SER A 44 0.12 -8.25 -12.45
C SER A 44 -1.29 -7.82 -12.87
N THR A 45 -1.74 -8.32 -14.03
CA THR A 45 -3.11 -8.10 -14.50
C THR A 45 -4.12 -8.40 -13.40
N ASP A 46 -5.03 -7.44 -13.19
CA ASP A 46 -6.08 -7.46 -12.18
C ASP A 46 -5.59 -7.58 -10.73
N LYS A 47 -4.35 -7.19 -10.43
CA LYS A 47 -3.83 -7.20 -9.07
C LYS A 47 -3.18 -5.87 -8.71
N LEU A 48 -3.76 -5.22 -7.70
CA LEU A 48 -3.31 -3.93 -7.18
C LEU A 48 -2.95 -4.06 -5.71
N ASP A 49 -1.88 -3.38 -5.32
CA ASP A 49 -1.44 -3.24 -3.94
C ASP A 49 -1.32 -1.75 -3.61
N VAL A 50 -1.79 -1.33 -2.44
CA VAL A 50 -1.84 0.05 -1.97
C VAL A 50 -1.09 0.16 -0.66
N PHE A 51 -0.23 1.17 -0.54
CA PHE A 51 0.71 1.34 0.56
C PHE A 51 0.57 2.71 1.22
N VAL A 52 0.62 2.72 2.55
CA VAL A 52 0.64 3.92 3.40
C VAL A 52 1.49 3.70 4.64
N THR A 53 1.82 4.79 5.34
CA THR A 53 2.31 4.73 6.72
C THR A 53 1.22 5.29 7.64
N ASP A 54 0.77 4.50 8.62
CA ASP A 54 -0.34 4.87 9.49
C ASP A 54 0.03 5.89 10.58
N THR A 55 -0.96 6.28 11.40
CA THR A 55 -0.77 7.23 12.52
C THR A 55 0.21 6.73 13.58
N ASN A 56 0.47 5.43 13.65
CA ASN A 56 1.43 4.81 14.57
C ASN A 56 2.81 4.62 13.92
N GLY A 57 3.00 5.06 12.67
CA GLY A 57 4.25 4.88 11.95
C GLY A 57 4.44 3.47 11.39
N VAL A 58 3.39 2.63 11.39
CA VAL A 58 3.43 1.29 10.81
C VAL A 58 3.26 1.41 9.30
N VAL A 59 4.13 0.74 8.55
CA VAL A 59 3.94 0.59 7.10
C VAL A 59 2.84 -0.45 6.86
N GLN A 60 1.80 -0.05 6.14
CA GLN A 60 0.59 -0.83 5.92
C GLN A 60 0.40 -1.06 4.43
N THR A 61 -0.20 -2.20 4.09
CA THR A 61 -0.62 -2.51 2.72
C THR A 61 -2.04 -3.06 2.69
N ALA A 62 -2.74 -2.81 1.59
CA ALA A 62 -4.01 -3.44 1.24
C ALA A 62 -3.91 -3.92 -0.22
N ALA A 63 -4.67 -4.94 -0.61
CA ALA A 63 -4.65 -5.42 -1.98
C ALA A 63 -6.05 -5.63 -2.55
N TRP A 64 -6.12 -5.62 -3.88
CA TRP A 64 -7.31 -5.92 -4.65
C TRP A 64 -6.99 -6.91 -5.76
N GLU A 65 -7.84 -7.92 -5.93
CA GLU A 65 -7.94 -8.75 -7.12
C GLU A 65 -9.40 -9.23 -7.31
N PRO A 66 -9.79 -9.72 -8.51
CA PRO A 66 -11.13 -10.22 -8.77
C PRO A 66 -11.57 -11.27 -7.75
N GLY A 67 -12.79 -11.10 -7.23
CA GLY A 67 -13.34 -11.96 -6.19
C GLY A 67 -13.17 -11.42 -4.76
N PHE A 68 -12.37 -10.36 -4.55
CA PHE A 68 -12.38 -9.66 -3.26
C PHE A 68 -13.59 -8.73 -3.18
N THR A 69 -14.49 -8.99 -2.24
CA THR A 69 -15.72 -8.21 -2.06
C THR A 69 -15.49 -6.80 -1.50
N SER A 70 -14.29 -6.49 -0.98
CA SER A 70 -13.91 -5.13 -0.51
C SER A 70 -12.40 -4.84 -0.54
N GLY A 71 -11.64 -5.54 -1.40
CA GLY A 71 -10.19 -5.67 -1.24
C GLY A 71 -9.84 -6.58 -0.05
N HIS A 72 -8.65 -7.16 -0.04
CA HIS A 72 -8.07 -7.62 1.22
C HIS A 72 -7.74 -6.32 1.98
N GLY A 73 -8.42 -6.07 3.10
CA GLY A 73 -8.29 -4.82 3.87
C GLY A 73 -6.86 -4.52 4.34
N TRP A 74 -6.67 -3.58 5.25
CA TRP A 74 -5.31 -3.21 5.67
C TRP A 74 -4.64 -4.27 6.54
N TRP A 75 -3.39 -4.60 6.24
CA TRP A 75 -2.50 -5.35 7.13
C TRP A 75 -1.10 -4.74 7.19
N GLU A 76 -0.44 -4.99 8.32
CA GLU A 76 0.89 -4.50 8.60
C GLU A 76 1.90 -5.18 7.64
N LEU A 77 2.69 -4.38 6.92
CA LEU A 77 3.71 -4.85 5.98
C LEU A 77 4.95 -5.28 6.75
N ARG A 78 4.80 -6.38 7.49
CA ARG A 78 5.71 -6.81 8.56
C ARG A 78 5.95 -5.67 9.57
N SER A 79 6.93 -5.83 10.44
CA SER A 79 7.35 -4.83 11.44
C SER A 79 7.97 -3.54 10.85
N GLY A 80 7.57 -3.09 9.66
CA GLY A 80 8.06 -1.88 9.02
C GLY A 80 7.67 -0.64 9.79
N ARG A 81 8.64 0.21 10.08
CA ARG A 81 8.43 1.44 10.86
C ARG A 81 9.06 2.64 10.18
N ALA A 82 8.31 3.72 10.12
CA ALA A 82 8.73 5.01 9.62
C ALA A 82 8.05 6.12 10.42
N VAL A 83 8.39 7.38 10.13
CA VAL A 83 7.64 8.52 10.69
C VAL A 83 6.17 8.40 10.23
N PRO A 84 5.16 8.63 11.11
CA PRO A 84 3.75 8.62 10.71
C PRO A 84 3.49 9.44 9.45
N GLY A 85 2.82 8.85 8.46
CA GLY A 85 2.55 9.49 7.17
C GLY A 85 3.76 9.59 6.22
N ALA A 86 4.88 8.93 6.53
CA ALA A 86 6.03 8.88 5.62
C ALA A 86 5.65 8.24 4.27
N PRO A 87 6.20 8.74 3.15
CA PRO A 87 6.03 8.12 1.85
C PRO A 87 6.57 6.69 1.82
N VAL A 88 5.74 5.77 1.31
CA VAL A 88 6.15 4.41 0.95
C VAL A 88 6.19 4.34 -0.57
N THR A 89 7.36 4.11 -1.16
CA THR A 89 7.46 3.94 -2.62
C THR A 89 7.36 2.47 -2.95
N ALA A 90 6.44 2.09 -3.83
CA ALA A 90 6.25 0.70 -4.24
C ALA A 90 6.47 0.55 -5.75
N VAL A 91 7.14 -0.52 -6.16
CA VAL A 91 7.40 -0.84 -7.56
C VAL A 91 7.20 -2.32 -7.81
N SER A 92 6.73 -2.67 -9.01
CA SER A 92 6.82 -4.05 -9.50
C SER A 92 8.11 -4.22 -10.30
N ARG A 93 9.04 -5.04 -9.80
CA ARG A 93 10.30 -5.33 -10.49
C ARG A 93 10.15 -6.39 -11.57
N SER A 94 9.12 -7.21 -11.49
CA SER A 94 8.75 -8.24 -12.46
C SER A 94 7.34 -8.76 -12.14
N ARG A 95 6.72 -9.51 -13.05
CA ARG A 95 5.39 -10.12 -12.84
C ARG A 95 5.29 -10.80 -11.47
N ASP A 96 4.29 -10.38 -10.71
CA ASP A 96 3.98 -10.86 -9.36
C ASP A 96 5.17 -10.72 -8.38
N LYS A 97 6.03 -9.72 -8.55
CA LYS A 97 7.06 -9.37 -7.56
C LYS A 97 7.06 -7.87 -7.29
N LEU A 98 7.02 -7.52 -6.01
CA LEU A 98 7.00 -6.14 -5.54
C LEU A 98 8.20 -5.87 -4.65
N ASP A 99 8.67 -4.62 -4.70
CA ASP A 99 9.61 -4.05 -3.74
C ASP A 99 9.04 -2.74 -3.23
N VAL A 100 9.15 -2.52 -1.91
CA VAL A 100 8.76 -1.28 -1.26
C VAL A 100 9.97 -0.63 -0.62
N PHE A 101 9.97 0.70 -0.57
CA PHE A 101 11.04 1.50 0.00
C PHE A 101 10.46 2.56 0.94
N VAL A 102 11.09 2.72 2.09
CA VAL A 102 10.72 3.73 3.08
C VAL A 102 11.97 4.35 3.70
N VAL A 103 11.89 5.60 4.14
CA VAL A 103 12.87 6.16 5.06
C VAL A 103 12.45 5.77 6.48
N GLY A 104 13.28 4.97 7.16
CA GLY A 104 13.05 4.53 8.52
C GLY A 104 13.16 5.67 9.53
N THR A 105 12.78 5.38 10.77
CA THR A 105 12.83 6.37 11.88
C THR A 105 14.25 6.81 12.23
N ASP A 106 15.28 6.08 11.80
CA ASP A 106 16.69 6.42 11.95
C ASP A 106 17.26 7.21 10.75
N GLY A 107 16.42 7.59 9.78
CA GLY A 107 16.81 8.33 8.58
C GLY A 107 17.46 7.49 7.47
N ARG A 108 17.62 6.18 7.66
CA ARG A 108 18.11 5.28 6.60
C ARG A 108 16.98 4.85 5.68
N VAL A 109 17.33 4.50 4.44
CA VAL A 109 16.37 3.87 3.51
C VAL A 109 16.33 2.37 3.80
N TYR A 110 15.14 1.80 3.84
CA TYR A 110 14.93 0.36 3.98
C TYR A 110 14.08 -0.17 2.82
N THR A 111 14.26 -1.45 2.50
CA THR A 111 13.40 -2.15 1.53
C THR A 111 12.85 -3.47 2.06
N ALA A 112 11.63 -3.78 1.64
CA ALA A 112 11.00 -5.09 1.81
C ALA A 112 10.45 -5.55 0.45
N ALA A 113 10.41 -6.86 0.25
CA ALA A 113 10.02 -7.48 -1.01
C ALA A 113 8.92 -8.51 -0.81
N TRP A 114 8.08 -8.67 -1.83
CA TRP A 114 7.10 -9.74 -1.94
C TRP A 114 7.31 -10.51 -3.24
N GLU A 115 7.20 -11.84 -3.15
CA GLU A 115 7.04 -12.72 -4.30
C GLU A 115 6.23 -13.96 -3.91
N PRO A 116 5.62 -14.68 -4.87
CA PRO A 116 4.63 -15.72 -4.57
C PRO A 116 5.25 -16.94 -3.88
N THR A 117 6.56 -17.10 -3.98
CA THR A 117 7.33 -18.19 -3.38
C THR A 117 7.67 -17.96 -1.92
N PHE A 118 7.42 -16.76 -1.38
CA PHE A 118 7.60 -16.49 0.04
C PHE A 118 6.42 -17.05 0.83
N ALA A 119 6.68 -18.09 1.63
CA ALA A 119 5.64 -18.81 2.39
C ALA A 119 4.83 -17.89 3.32
N ASP A 120 5.48 -16.89 3.90
CA ASP A 120 4.88 -15.96 4.86
C ASP A 120 4.55 -14.58 4.22
N GLY A 121 4.60 -14.48 2.89
CA GLY A 121 4.33 -13.23 2.17
C GLY A 121 5.53 -12.28 2.14
N TRP A 122 5.41 -11.08 2.72
CA TRP A 122 6.47 -10.07 2.64
C TRP A 122 7.72 -10.47 3.43
N HIS A 123 8.91 -10.19 2.88
CA HIS A 123 10.22 -10.38 3.52
C HIS A 123 11.02 -9.07 3.53
N GLY A 124 11.96 -8.93 4.46
CA GLY A 124 12.90 -7.81 4.48
C GLY A 124 12.72 -6.79 5.58
N TRP A 125 12.78 -5.51 5.20
CA TRP A 125 13.31 -4.37 5.95
C TRP A 125 14.83 -4.37 6.06
N TRP A 126 15.50 -4.63 4.94
CA TRP A 126 16.95 -4.51 4.82
C TRP A 126 17.34 -3.04 4.64
N ALA A 127 18.32 -2.58 5.40
CA ALA A 127 18.89 -1.24 5.20
C ALA A 127 19.57 -1.17 3.82
N MET A 128 19.31 -0.08 3.11
CA MET A 128 19.89 0.23 1.80
C MET A 128 21.07 1.18 2.01
N GLY A 129 22.21 0.86 1.39
CA GLY A 129 23.46 1.57 1.62
C GLY A 129 24.27 1.00 2.79
N ARG A 130 25.52 1.44 2.92
CA ARG A 130 26.41 1.08 4.03
C ARG A 130 26.34 2.12 5.14
#